data_AF-W9SMI4-F1
#
_entry.id   AF-W9SMI4-F1
#
_cell.length_a   1.000
_cell.length_b   1.000
_cell.length_c   1.000
_cell.angle_alpha   90.00
_cell.angle_beta   90.00
_cell.angle_gamma   90.00
#
_symmetry.space_group_name_H-M   'P 1'
#
loop_
_entity.id
_entity.type
_entity.pdbx_description
1 polymer ?
#
loop_
_entity_poly.entity_id
_entity_poly.type
_entity_poly.pdbx_seq_one_letter_code
_entity_poly.pdbx_strand_id
1 'polypeptide(L)' 'MPALSFKFNNPDPLSGHEMDESTQFISSVCWRGQSNTLLAANSTGNIKILEMV' A
#
# COMPACT_ATOMS: atom_id res chain seq x y z
N MET A 1 -2.71 10.23 -17.21
CA MET A 1 -2.50 8.89 -16.63
C MET A 1 -1.38 9.00 -15.61
N PRO A 2 -1.48 8.41 -14.41
CA PRO A 2 -0.38 8.42 -13.45
C PRO A 2 0.82 7.64 -14.01
N ALA A 3 2.03 8.07 -13.67
CA ALA A 3 3.28 7.42 -14.12
C ALA A 3 3.45 6.03 -13.50
N LEU A 4 3.02 5.82 -12.25
CA LEU A 4 2.94 4.53 -11.57
C LEU A 4 1.65 4.45 -10.75
N SER A 5 1.13 3.23 -10.56
CA SER A 5 0.01 2.94 -9.68
C SER A 5 0.28 1.62 -8.96
N PHE A 6 0.00 1.59 -7.66
CA PHE A 6 0.13 0.40 -6.84
C PHE A 6 -1.15 0.21 -6.03
N LYS A 7 -1.71 -1.00 -6.05
CA LYS A 7 -2.89 -1.36 -5.27
C LYS A 7 -2.46 -2.21 -4.09
N PHE A 8 -2.94 -1.87 -2.89
CA PHE A 8 -2.79 -2.71 -1.72
C PHE A 8 -3.75 -3.90 -1.86
N ASN A 9 -3.23 -5.12 -1.84
CA ASN A 9 -4.03 -6.31 -1.65
C ASN A 9 -3.92 -6.71 -0.18
N ASN A 10 -5.07 -6.81 0.50
CA ASN A 10 -5.15 -7.17 1.91
C ASN A 10 -6.07 -8.38 2.09
N PRO A 11 -5.60 -9.60 1.79
CA PRO A 11 -6.36 -10.80 2.08
C PRO A 11 -6.50 -10.96 3.59
N ASP A 12 -7.70 -11.31 4.04
CA ASP A 12 -7.97 -11.68 5.42
C ASP A 12 -7.04 -12.84 5.82
N PRO A 13 -6.23 -12.69 6.89
CA PRO A 13 -5.19 -13.66 7.20
C PRO A 13 -5.73 -15.01 7.72
N LEU A 14 -7.01 -15.10 8.08
CA LEU A 14 -7.63 -16.33 8.57
C LEU A 14 -8.33 -17.11 7.45
N SER A 15 -8.99 -16.40 6.55
CA SER A 15 -9.84 -16.96 5.51
C SER A 15 -9.22 -16.89 4.11
N GLY A 16 -8.22 -16.05 3.91
CA GLY A 16 -7.60 -15.78 2.60
C GLY A 16 -8.50 -15.00 1.64
N HIS A 17 -9.72 -14.62 2.07
CA HIS A 17 -10.62 -13.83 1.25
C HIS A 17 -10.18 -12.37 1.21
N GLU A 18 -10.33 -11.74 0.05
CA GLU A 18 -10.13 -10.30 -0.10
C GLU A 18 -11.08 -9.55 0.85
N MET A 19 -10.53 -8.67 1.67
CA MET A 19 -11.32 -7.80 2.55
C MET A 19 -12.05 -6.74 1.70
N ASP A 20 -13.17 -6.18 2.20
CA ASP A 20 -13.92 -5.17 1.44
C ASP A 20 -13.09 -3.90 1.21
N GLU A 21 -12.58 -3.81 -0.02
CA GLU A 21 -11.71 -2.76 -0.52
C GLU A 21 -12.36 -1.38 -0.46
N SER A 22 -13.69 -1.29 -0.48
CA SER A 22 -14.42 -0.01 -0.47
C SER A 22 -14.25 0.79 0.83
N THR A 23 -13.78 0.12 1.89
CA THR A 23 -13.57 0.71 3.22
C THR A 23 -12.11 1.05 3.51
N GLN A 24 -11.18 0.59 2.67
CA GLN A 24 -9.75 0.78 2.89
C GLN A 24 -9.24 2.05 2.23
N PHE A 25 -8.34 2.76 2.90
CA PHE A 25 -7.68 3.94 2.35
C PHE A 25 -6.21 3.99 2.75
N ILE A 26 -5.41 4.71 1.95
CA ILE A 26 -4.01 4.98 2.28
C ILE A 26 -3.96 6.05 3.37
N SER A 27 -3.39 5.70 4.51
CA SER A 27 -3.32 6.57 5.68
C SER A 27 -2.06 7.42 5.70
N SER A 28 -0.95 6.93 5.13
CA SER A 28 0.30 7.68 5.05
C SER A 28 1.20 7.21 3.91
N VAL A 29 1.99 8.14 3.38
CA VAL A 29 3.07 7.87 2.41
C VAL A 29 4.32 8.64 2.83
N CYS A 30 5.49 8.04 2.68
CA CYS A 30 6.77 8.66 3.00
C CYS A 30 7.84 8.26 1.99
N TRP A 31 8.47 9.25 1.37
CA TRP A 31 9.61 9.01 0.49
C TRP A 31 10.90 8.96 1.31
N ARG A 32 11.73 7.94 1.07
CA ARG A 32 13.06 7.90 1.64
C ARG A 32 13.99 8.82 0.83
N GLY A 33 14.48 9.88 1.47
CA GLY A 33 15.40 10.81 0.82
C GLY A 33 16.62 10.11 0.21
N GLN A 34 17.06 10.61 -0.95
CA GLN A 34 18.21 10.09 -1.71
C GLN A 34 18.10 8.61 -2.14
N SER A 35 16.90 8.01 -2.14
CA SER A 35 16.64 6.71 -2.76
C SER A 35 15.36 6.72 -3.57
N ASN A 36 15.17 5.68 -4.40
CA ASN A 36 13.91 5.47 -5.13
C ASN A 36 12.89 4.68 -4.30
N THR A 37 12.95 4.77 -2.97
CA THR A 37 12.12 3.94 -2.09
C THR A 37 11.02 4.78 -1.46
N LEU A 38 9.78 4.29 -1.55
CA LEU A 38 8.61 4.86 -0.91
C LEU A 38 8.00 3.86 0.07
N LEU A 39 7.65 4.33 1.26
CA LEU A 39 6.84 3.63 2.24
C LEU A 39 5.39 4.08 2.09
N ALA A 40 4.46 3.14 2.09
CA ALA A 40 3.03 3.42 2.15
C ALA A 40 2.38 2.56 3.24
N ALA A 41 1.41 3.16 3.96
CA ALA A 41 0.59 2.44 4.92
C ALA A 41 -0.90 2.71 4.67
N ASN A 42 -1.75 1.72 4.97
CA ASN A 42 -3.20 1.84 4.85
C ASN A 42 -3.91 1.84 6.21
N SER A 43 -5.24 2.02 6.20
CA SER A 43 -6.09 2.06 7.39
C SER A 43 -6.20 0.74 8.15
N THR A 44 -5.79 -0.39 7.55
CA THR A 44 -5.81 -1.72 8.20
C THR A 44 -4.46 -2.10 8.82
N GLY A 45 -3.48 -1.19 8.81
CA GLY A 45 -2.16 -1.40 9.42
C GLY A 45 -1.16 -2.12 8.52
N ASN A 46 -1.47 -2.32 7.23
CA ASN A 46 -0.52 -2.87 6.28
C ASN A 46 0.51 -1.82 5.87
N ILE A 47 1.78 -2.21 5.81
CA ILE A 47 2.89 -1.36 5.37
C ILE A 47 3.56 -2.02 4.16
N LYS A 48 3.81 -1.25 3.11
CA LYS A 48 4.53 -1.68 1.91
C LYS A 48 5.74 -0.78 1.65
N ILE A 49 6.85 -1.42 1.29
CA ILE A 49 8.04 -0.78 0.75
C ILE A 49 7.98 -0.93 -0.76
N LEU A 50 7.99 0.19 -1.47
CA LEU A 50 7.92 0.25 -2.92
C LEU A 50 9.25 0.81 -3.44
N GLU A 51 9.87 0.09 -4.37
CA GLU A 51 10.98 0.60 -5.15
C GLU A 51 10.44 1.16 -6.47
N MET A 52 10.69 2.43 -6.71
CA MET A 52 10.15 3.19 -7.83
C MET A 52 11.15 3.13 -8.98
N VAL A 53 10.73 2.55 -10.10
CA VAL A 53 11.52 2.41 -11.35
C VAL A 53 10.98 3.30 -12.45
#